data_AF-A0A1G2PDK8-F1
#
_entry.id   AF-A0A1G2PDK8-F1
#
_cell.length_a   1.000
_cell.length_b   1.000
_cell.length_c   1.000
_cell.angle_alpha   90.00
_cell.angle_beta   90.00
_cell.angle_gamma   90.00
#
_symmetry.space_group_name_H-M   'P 1'
#
loop_
_entity.id
_entity.type
_entity.pdbx_description
1 polymer ?
#
loop_
_entity_poly.entity_id
_entity_poly.type
_entity_poly.pdbx_seq_one_letter_code
_entity_poly.pdbx_strand_id
1 'polypeptide(L)'
;MASEDKDYEKTESGLLIIHNPAFPNLSSGEWFELEEGEESSSVKDLRALLSSRIRGQPRAIEAVCKAFEDYHQGNLSEDKPIVVILFLGPSRHGKTEIVKVFAEFLHGDRNAIFKIDCSDYQNPSDVNLLKGAPPAFIRSDEEPGLSQEKLEEAARKNNKAFNAAEELVHQYNQLEDLKKEKKRELADIREQLKRSDLTSEDHSQLVINLRELKDSIAVIEEEKENILERWRELKKQMPKFFPSIMLLDEIEEADRSLIGILLQVMDEARLTVSTPKKGRTVTRFHRTFIFMTSNVGMREI
;
A
#
# COMPACT_ATOMS: atom_id res chain seq x y z
N MET A 1 24.27 39.11 37.72
CA MET A 1 23.13 38.24 37.35
C MET A 1 22.29 39.05 36.38
N ALA A 2 22.49 38.82 35.09
CA ALA A 2 21.78 39.49 34.01
C ALA A 2 21.50 38.46 32.93
N SER A 3 20.23 38.36 32.55
CA SER A 3 19.68 37.81 31.30
C SER A 3 18.16 38.04 31.40
N GLU A 4 17.69 39.27 31.16
CA GLU A 4 17.28 39.81 29.85
C GLU A 4 16.27 38.93 29.11
N ASP A 5 15.08 39.53 28.97
CA ASP A 5 14.00 39.22 28.04
C ASP A 5 14.49 38.92 26.62
N LYS A 6 13.88 37.93 25.97
CA LYS A 6 13.58 37.95 24.53
C LYS A 6 12.27 37.23 24.23
N ASP A 7 11.25 38.05 23.98
CA ASP A 7 10.31 37.97 22.87
C ASP A 7 9.70 36.61 22.51
N TYR A 8 8.52 36.36 23.08
CA TYR A 8 7.51 35.50 22.45
C TYR A 8 6.77 36.32 21.39
N GLU A 9 7.21 36.24 20.13
CA GLU A 9 6.38 36.67 19.01
C GLU A 9 5.22 35.67 18.83
N LYS A 10 4.00 36.15 19.10
CA LYS A 10 2.75 35.55 18.64
C LYS A 10 2.74 35.55 17.11
N THR A 11 2.84 34.38 16.48
CA THR A 11 2.43 34.20 15.08
C THR A 11 1.06 33.57 15.02
N GLU A 12 0.09 34.31 14.47
CA GLU A 12 -1.18 33.81 13.96
C GLU A 12 -0.94 32.69 12.93
N SER A 13 -1.84 31.69 12.88
CA SER A 13 -1.77 30.42 12.13
C SER A 13 -0.88 29.32 12.75
N GLY A 14 -1.46 28.63 13.73
CA GLY A 14 -0.89 27.44 14.37
C GLY A 14 -0.89 26.22 13.45
N LEU A 15 0.30 25.65 13.21
CA LEU A 15 0.49 24.30 12.69
C LEU A 15 1.31 23.53 13.74
N LEU A 16 0.68 22.61 14.48
CA LEU A 16 1.40 21.69 15.36
C LEU A 16 1.95 20.54 14.51
N ILE A 17 3.25 20.56 14.21
CA ILE A 17 3.95 19.43 13.59
C ILE A 17 4.40 18.51 14.72
N ILE A 18 3.73 17.37 14.89
CA ILE A 18 4.28 16.30 15.72
C ILE A 18 5.36 15.59 14.91
N HIS A 19 6.62 15.88 15.21
CA HIS A 19 7.76 15.10 14.69
C HIS A 19 7.74 13.70 15.33
N ASN A 20 7.71 12.64 14.52
CA ASN A 20 7.90 11.26 14.98
C ASN A 20 9.42 10.98 15.17
N PRO A 21 9.85 10.43 16.33
CA PRO A 21 11.27 10.23 16.67
C PRO A 21 11.86 9.01 15.96
N ALA A 22 12.13 9.10 14.66
CA ALA A 22 12.90 8.10 13.91
C ALA A 22 14.42 8.13 14.19
N PHE A 23 14.87 8.84 15.22
CA PHE A 23 16.27 8.85 15.67
C PHE A 23 16.42 8.34 17.11
N PRO A 24 16.40 7.02 17.37
CA PRO A 24 16.89 6.47 18.62
C PRO A 24 18.36 6.07 18.43
N ASN A 25 19.25 6.92 18.95
CA ASN A 25 20.72 6.79 19.15
C ASN A 25 21.51 7.94 18.51
N LEU A 26 21.39 9.15 19.06
CA LEU A 26 22.55 10.02 19.17
C LEU A 26 23.06 9.91 20.61
N SER A 27 24.17 9.21 20.80
CA SER A 27 25.04 9.49 21.94
C SER A 27 25.38 10.99 21.90
N SER A 28 25.15 11.68 23.00
CA SER A 28 25.51 13.08 23.18
C SER A 28 26.95 13.34 22.71
N GLY A 29 27.12 14.13 21.64
CA GLY A 29 28.39 14.79 21.33
C GLY A 29 29.06 14.55 19.98
N GLU A 30 28.47 13.82 19.02
CA GLU A 30 29.04 13.74 17.66
C GLU A 30 28.29 14.65 16.69
N TRP A 31 29.00 15.67 16.20
CA TRP A 31 28.57 16.48 15.06
C TRP A 31 28.87 15.71 13.79
N PHE A 32 27.83 15.25 13.10
CA PHE A 32 27.96 14.83 11.71
C PHE A 32 27.72 16.05 10.84
N GLU A 33 28.72 16.40 10.04
CA GLU A 33 28.55 17.30 8.92
C GLU A 33 27.61 16.56 7.94
N LEU A 34 26.36 17.02 7.85
CA LEU A 34 25.49 16.64 6.75
C LEU A 34 26.20 17.19 5.51
N GLU A 35 26.86 16.32 4.74
CA GLU A 35 27.13 16.69 3.35
C GLU A 35 25.77 17.12 2.79
N GLU A 36 25.68 18.37 2.31
CA GLU A 36 24.55 18.85 1.51
C GLU A 36 24.54 18.02 0.23
N GLY A 37 24.10 16.77 0.34
CA GLY A 37 23.89 15.89 -0.79
C GLY A 37 22.86 16.56 -1.68
N GLU A 38 23.18 16.68 -2.96
CA GLU A 38 22.23 17.20 -3.92
C GLU A 38 20.93 16.40 -3.82
N GLU A 39 19.84 17.10 -3.55
CA GLU A 39 18.51 16.51 -3.48
C GLU A 39 18.24 15.59 -4.68
N SER A 40 17.73 14.38 -4.40
CA SER A 40 17.43 13.38 -5.44
C SER A 40 16.49 13.96 -6.50
N SER A 41 16.73 13.61 -7.77
CA SER A 41 15.91 14.07 -8.90
C SER A 41 14.43 13.76 -8.71
N SER A 42 14.10 12.61 -8.12
CA SER A 42 12.71 12.23 -7.84
C SER A 42 12.04 13.13 -6.79
N VAL A 43 12.79 13.63 -5.80
CA VAL A 43 12.24 14.55 -4.79
C VAL A 43 12.02 15.94 -5.39
N LYS A 44 12.92 16.39 -6.28
CA LYS A 44 12.73 17.61 -7.08
C LYS A 44 11.48 17.53 -7.95
N ASP A 45 11.26 16.40 -8.62
CA ASP A 45 10.06 16.15 -9.44
C ASP A 45 8.77 16.20 -8.60
N LEU A 46 8.79 15.57 -7.42
CA LEU A 46 7.67 15.61 -6.48
C LEU A 46 7.39 17.04 -6.01
N ARG A 47 8.41 17.79 -5.59
CA ARG A 47 8.24 19.17 -5.13
C ARG A 47 7.68 20.05 -6.24
N ALA A 48 8.20 19.91 -7.47
CA ALA A 48 7.71 20.65 -8.63
C ALA A 48 6.23 20.33 -8.92
N LEU A 49 5.85 19.05 -8.91
CA LEU A 49 4.47 18.62 -9.11
C LEU A 49 3.54 19.19 -8.03
N LEU A 50 3.89 19.03 -6.76
CA LEU A 50 3.12 19.55 -5.63
C LEU A 50 2.98 21.07 -5.71
N SER A 51 4.06 21.80 -5.98
CA SER A 51 4.07 23.27 -6.05
C SER A 51 3.27 23.81 -7.24
N SER A 52 3.20 23.05 -8.34
CA SER A 52 2.39 23.41 -9.50
C SER A 52 0.88 23.28 -9.24
N ARG A 53 0.47 22.37 -8.33
CA ARG A 53 -0.93 22.06 -8.03
C ARG A 53 -1.44 22.73 -6.75
N ILE A 54 -0.57 22.94 -5.78
CA ILE A 54 -0.90 23.41 -4.44
C ILE A 54 -0.30 24.80 -4.23
N ARG A 55 -1.17 25.80 -4.03
CA ARG A 55 -0.74 27.19 -3.79
C ARG A 55 -0.71 27.51 -2.30
N GLY A 56 0.33 28.19 -1.85
CA GLY A 56 0.40 28.78 -0.51
C GLY A 56 0.66 27.81 0.64
N GLN A 57 1.08 26.56 0.36
CA GLN A 57 1.35 25.53 1.38
C GLN A 57 2.81 25.00 1.37
N PRO A 58 3.85 25.87 1.32
CA PRO A 58 5.24 25.42 1.15
C PRO A 58 5.71 24.51 2.27
N ARG A 59 5.30 24.75 3.53
CA ARG A 59 5.66 23.90 4.67
C ARG A 59 5.08 22.49 4.57
N ALA A 60 3.83 22.38 4.13
CA ALA A 60 3.17 21.08 3.96
C ALA A 60 3.79 20.29 2.80
N ILE A 61 4.12 20.97 1.70
CA ILE A 61 4.84 20.38 0.56
C ILE A 61 6.20 19.85 1.02
N GLU A 62 6.96 20.64 1.78
CA GLU A 62 8.29 20.23 2.25
C GLU A 62 8.22 19.02 3.20
N ALA A 63 7.24 18.97 4.08
CA ALA A 63 7.02 17.81 4.96
C ALA A 63 6.75 16.52 4.17
N VAL A 64 5.99 16.59 3.08
CA VAL A 64 5.75 15.45 2.18
C VAL A 64 7.00 15.07 1.40
N CYS A 65 7.75 16.06 0.90
CA CYS A 65 8.99 15.81 0.16
C CYS A 65 10.04 15.11 1.03
N LYS A 66 10.21 15.58 2.28
CA LYS A 66 11.11 14.94 3.25
C LYS A 66 10.70 13.50 3.56
N ALA A 67 9.41 13.25 3.80
CA ALA A 67 8.92 11.90 4.04
C ALA A 67 9.14 10.97 2.83
N PHE A 68 8.97 11.51 1.61
CA PHE A 68 9.26 10.75 0.39
C PHE A 68 10.76 10.50 0.21
N GLU A 69 11.61 11.45 0.58
CA GLU A 69 13.06 11.28 0.55
C GLU A 69 13.53 10.17 1.50
N ASP A 70 13.01 10.13 2.74
CA ASP A 70 13.30 9.05 3.69
C ASP A 70 12.92 7.67 3.12
N TYR A 71 11.74 7.59 2.48
CA TYR A 71 11.31 6.39 1.75
C TYR A 71 12.23 6.04 0.57
N HIS A 72 12.59 7.04 -0.24
CA HIS A 72 13.37 6.86 -1.45
C HIS A 72 14.81 6.40 -1.15
N GLN A 73 15.39 6.90 -0.06
CA GLN A 73 16.70 6.48 0.44
C GLN A 73 16.64 5.12 1.17
N GLY A 74 15.44 4.63 1.49
CA GLY A 74 15.25 3.37 2.21
C GLY A 74 15.51 3.49 3.72
N ASN A 75 15.49 4.70 4.27
CA ASN A 75 15.66 5.00 5.70
C ASN A 75 14.38 4.67 6.47
N LEU A 76 13.96 3.41 6.44
CA LEU A 76 12.70 2.94 7.00
C LEU A 76 12.91 2.07 8.24
N SER A 77 12.00 2.22 9.21
CA SER A 77 11.91 1.35 10.38
C SER A 77 10.83 0.28 10.16
N GLU A 78 11.03 -0.92 10.70
CA GLU A 78 10.00 -1.98 10.70
C GLU A 78 8.93 -1.78 11.79
N ASP A 79 9.22 -0.95 12.78
CA ASP A 79 8.36 -0.72 13.95
C ASP A 79 7.62 0.63 13.88
N LYS A 80 7.83 1.40 12.80
CA LYS A 80 7.15 2.69 12.61
C LYS A 80 6.61 2.84 11.19
N PRO A 81 5.46 3.52 11.01
CA PRO A 81 5.07 3.99 9.69
C PRO A 81 6.14 4.87 9.06
N ILE A 82 6.14 5.00 7.73
CA ILE A 82 7.11 5.83 6.99
C ILE A 82 7.06 7.26 7.53
N VAL A 83 5.85 7.79 7.64
CA VAL A 83 5.60 9.08 8.28
C VAL A 83 4.16 9.12 8.79
N VAL A 84 3.93 9.96 9.79
CA VAL A 84 2.59 10.36 10.22
C VAL A 84 2.52 11.89 10.20
N ILE A 85 1.64 12.45 9.37
CA ILE A 85 1.50 13.90 9.17
C ILE A 85 0.07 14.33 9.50
N LEU A 86 -0.08 15.34 10.36
CA LEU A 86 -1.36 16.00 10.64
C LEU A 86 -1.41 17.37 9.94
N PHE A 87 -2.34 17.52 9.00
CA PHE A 87 -2.63 18.79 8.36
C PHE A 87 -3.73 19.54 9.11
N LEU A 88 -3.39 20.71 9.65
CA LEU A 88 -4.32 21.62 10.33
C LEU A 88 -4.65 22.82 9.43
N GLY A 89 -5.84 23.39 9.58
CA GLY A 89 -6.29 24.57 8.81
C GLY A 89 -7.79 24.57 8.52
N PRO A 90 -8.33 25.43 7.66
CA PRO A 90 -9.76 25.40 7.36
C PRO A 90 -10.12 24.32 6.31
N SER A 91 -11.40 24.01 6.20
CA SER A 91 -11.89 23.11 5.15
C SER A 91 -11.61 23.69 3.77
N ARG A 92 -11.40 22.84 2.76
CA ARG A 92 -11.14 23.23 1.36
C ARG A 92 -9.83 23.99 1.09
N HIS A 93 -8.87 24.00 2.01
CA HIS A 93 -7.55 24.65 1.83
C HIS A 93 -6.46 23.73 1.27
N GLY A 94 -6.85 22.60 0.65
CA GLY A 94 -5.92 21.74 -0.08
C GLY A 94 -5.21 20.66 0.72
N LYS A 95 -5.57 20.43 2.00
CA LYS A 95 -4.97 19.36 2.84
C LYS A 95 -5.12 17.98 2.20
N THR A 96 -6.36 17.60 1.90
CA THR A 96 -6.70 16.35 1.19
C THR A 96 -6.13 16.34 -0.23
N GLU A 97 -6.00 17.51 -0.86
CA GLU A 97 -5.48 17.64 -2.22
C GLU A 97 -3.99 17.33 -2.29
N ILE A 98 -3.19 17.75 -1.30
CA ILE A 98 -1.77 17.39 -1.19
C ILE A 98 -1.59 15.87 -1.21
N VAL A 99 -2.41 15.15 -0.43
CA VAL A 99 -2.36 13.68 -0.36
C VAL A 99 -2.74 13.03 -1.69
N LYS A 100 -3.75 13.58 -2.38
CA LYS A 100 -4.16 13.12 -3.72
C LYS A 100 -3.09 13.33 -4.78
N VAL A 101 -2.43 14.49 -4.79
CA VAL A 101 -1.31 14.77 -5.70
C VAL A 101 -0.11 13.88 -5.37
N PHE A 102 0.15 13.63 -4.08
CA PHE A 102 1.19 12.69 -3.66
C PHE A 102 0.89 11.25 -4.11
N ALA A 103 -0.37 10.80 -4.01
CA ALA A 103 -0.79 9.49 -4.52
C ALA A 103 -0.66 9.38 -6.05
N GLU A 104 -0.98 10.45 -6.78
CA GLU A 104 -0.74 10.53 -8.23
C GLU A 104 0.74 10.36 -8.56
N PHE A 105 1.62 11.02 -7.82
CA PHE A 105 3.06 10.90 -8.01
C PHE A 105 3.56 9.48 -7.70
N LEU A 106 3.16 8.93 -6.57
CA LEU A 106 3.69 7.66 -6.05
C LEU A 106 3.11 6.43 -6.75
N HIS A 107 1.85 6.49 -7.16
CA HIS A 107 1.10 5.34 -7.66
C HIS A 107 0.52 5.55 -9.06
N GLY A 108 0.57 6.76 -9.61
CA GLY A 108 -0.08 7.09 -10.88
C GLY A 108 -1.60 7.22 -10.80
N ASP A 109 -2.19 7.13 -9.58
CA ASP A 109 -3.62 7.31 -9.34
C ASP A 109 -3.85 8.14 -8.08
N ARG A 110 -4.61 9.23 -8.23
CA ARG A 110 -5.04 10.11 -7.13
C ARG A 110 -5.92 9.42 -6.11
N ASN A 111 -6.56 8.32 -6.49
CA ASN A 111 -7.45 7.52 -5.65
C ASN A 111 -6.74 6.32 -5.02
N ALA A 112 -5.44 6.15 -5.23
CA ALA A 112 -4.64 5.13 -4.57
C ALA A 112 -4.35 5.49 -3.10
N ILE A 113 -5.42 5.77 -2.36
CA ILE A 113 -5.43 6.21 -0.97
C ILE A 113 -6.44 5.35 -0.23
N PHE A 114 -6.00 4.72 0.84
CA PHE A 114 -6.90 4.11 1.81
C PHE A 114 -7.49 5.22 2.69
N LYS A 115 -8.66 5.72 2.29
CA LYS A 115 -9.35 6.83 2.97
C LYS A 115 -10.30 6.30 4.05
N ILE A 116 -10.16 6.85 5.26
CA ILE A 116 -11.12 6.77 6.35
C ILE A 116 -11.74 8.16 6.52
N ASP A 117 -13.06 8.25 6.41
CA ASP A 117 -13.81 9.45 6.78
C ASP A 117 -14.12 9.38 8.26
N CYS A 118 -13.49 10.22 9.08
CA CYS A 118 -13.63 10.12 10.53
C CYS A 118 -15.03 10.51 11.03
N SER A 119 -15.85 11.16 10.19
CA SER A 119 -17.24 11.44 10.51
C SER A 119 -18.10 10.17 10.60
N ASP A 120 -17.69 9.06 9.96
CA ASP A 120 -18.34 7.74 10.06
C ASP A 120 -18.01 7.01 11.37
N TYR A 121 -17.08 7.54 12.18
CA TYR A 121 -16.52 6.89 13.37
C TYR A 121 -16.74 7.70 14.66
N GLN A 122 -17.87 8.41 14.74
CA GLN A 122 -18.25 9.25 15.88
C GLN A 122 -18.57 8.46 17.17
N ASN A 123 -18.87 7.16 17.06
CA ASN A 123 -19.18 6.33 18.23
C ASN A 123 -18.14 5.21 18.42
N PRO A 124 -17.89 4.76 19.67
CA PRO A 124 -16.98 3.65 19.95
C PRO A 124 -17.32 2.35 19.21
N SER A 125 -18.61 2.08 18.96
CA SER A 125 -19.05 0.90 18.21
C SER A 125 -18.60 0.93 16.76
N ASP A 126 -18.59 2.11 16.14
CA ASP A 126 -18.19 2.29 14.74
C ASP A 126 -16.67 2.15 14.61
N VAL A 127 -15.92 2.73 15.57
CA VAL A 127 -14.45 2.57 15.66
C VAL A 127 -14.06 1.09 15.79
N ASN A 128 -14.82 0.29 16.54
CA ASN A 128 -14.54 -1.15 16.67
C ASN A 128 -14.61 -1.89 15.33
N LEU A 129 -15.40 -1.41 14.36
CA LEU A 129 -15.44 -2.00 13.02
C LEU A 129 -14.10 -1.86 12.29
N LEU A 130 -13.26 -0.86 12.63
CA LEU A 130 -11.90 -0.75 12.09
C LEU A 130 -11.04 -1.96 12.49
N LYS A 131 -11.17 -2.43 13.73
CA LYS A 131 -10.48 -3.62 14.25
C LYS A 131 -11.21 -4.92 13.93
N GLY A 132 -12.46 -4.85 13.49
CA GLY A 132 -13.33 -5.99 13.25
C GLY A 132 -14.14 -6.34 14.49
N ALA A 133 -15.40 -6.75 14.27
CA ALA A 133 -16.30 -7.09 15.35
C ALA A 133 -15.88 -8.42 16.04
N PRO A 134 -16.07 -8.55 17.36
CA PRO A 134 -15.83 -9.82 18.04
C PRO A 134 -16.77 -10.92 17.51
N PRO A 135 -16.38 -12.21 17.62
CA PRO A 135 -17.27 -13.32 17.29
C PRO A 135 -18.59 -13.20 18.06
N ALA A 136 -19.72 -13.46 17.38
CA ALA A 136 -21.09 -13.36 17.90
C ALA A 136 -21.69 -11.95 18.08
N PHE A 137 -21.02 -10.89 17.60
CA PHE A 137 -21.62 -9.56 17.45
C PHE A 137 -22.26 -9.38 16.06
N ILE A 138 -23.20 -8.44 15.94
CA ILE A 138 -23.75 -8.01 14.65
C ILE A 138 -22.60 -7.45 13.80
N ARG A 139 -22.54 -7.80 12.51
CA ARG A 139 -21.43 -7.48 11.57
C ARG A 139 -20.12 -8.22 11.83
N SER A 140 -20.15 -9.33 12.58
CA SER A 140 -18.97 -10.22 12.77
C SER A 140 -18.58 -11.02 11.53
N ASP A 141 -19.41 -10.98 10.49
CA ASP A 141 -19.18 -11.49 9.15
C ASP A 141 -18.52 -10.47 8.22
N GLU A 142 -18.37 -9.20 8.63
CA GLU A 142 -17.69 -8.16 7.86
C GLU A 142 -16.17 -8.16 8.09
N GLU A 143 -15.41 -7.90 7.02
CA GLU A 143 -13.96 -7.73 7.12
C GLU A 143 -13.62 -6.40 7.84
N PRO A 144 -12.61 -6.39 8.72
CA PRO A 144 -12.23 -5.20 9.49
C PRO A 144 -11.92 -4.01 8.58
N GLY A 145 -12.24 -2.81 9.03
CA GLY A 145 -11.96 -1.57 8.30
C GLY A 145 -10.47 -1.40 8.00
N LEU A 146 -9.59 -1.70 8.96
CA LEU A 146 -8.14 -1.58 8.85
C LEU A 146 -7.45 -2.95 8.60
N SER A 147 -7.86 -3.67 7.56
CA SER A 147 -7.20 -4.92 7.16
C SER A 147 -5.96 -4.67 6.27
N GLN A 148 -4.99 -5.59 6.31
CA GLN A 148 -3.83 -5.55 5.40
C GLN A 148 -4.27 -5.56 3.93
N GLU A 149 -5.30 -6.34 3.61
CA GLU A 149 -5.84 -6.48 2.26
C GLU A 149 -6.39 -5.16 1.73
N LYS A 150 -7.20 -4.45 2.51
CA LYS A 150 -7.77 -3.15 2.12
C LYS A 150 -6.69 -2.08 1.91
N LEU A 151 -5.66 -2.08 2.76
CA LEU A 151 -4.54 -1.14 2.66
C LEU A 151 -3.68 -1.40 1.40
N GLU A 152 -3.46 -2.66 1.05
CA GLU A 152 -2.75 -3.05 -0.17
C GLU A 152 -3.59 -2.84 -1.44
N GLU A 153 -4.89 -3.16 -1.39
CA GLU A 153 -5.82 -2.97 -2.49
C GLU A 153 -5.88 -1.49 -2.89
N ALA A 154 -5.97 -0.58 -1.91
CA ALA A 154 -5.96 0.86 -2.16
C ALA A 154 -4.69 1.31 -2.89
N ALA A 155 -3.51 0.81 -2.51
CA ALA A 155 -2.24 1.19 -3.13
C ALA A 155 -2.07 0.63 -4.56
N ARG A 156 -2.74 -0.48 -4.88
CA ARG A 156 -2.67 -1.14 -6.18
C ARG A 156 -3.76 -0.69 -7.15
N LYS A 157 -4.84 -0.09 -6.62
CA LYS A 157 -6.01 0.31 -7.41
C LYS A 157 -5.60 1.17 -8.61
N ASN A 158 -5.99 0.72 -9.81
CA ASN A 158 -5.68 1.34 -11.10
C ASN A 158 -4.20 1.53 -11.43
N ASN A 159 -3.28 0.91 -10.70
CA ASN A 159 -1.87 0.98 -11.02
C ASN A 159 -1.57 0.10 -12.24
N LYS A 160 -1.14 0.72 -13.36
CA LYS A 160 -0.91 0.02 -14.63
C LYS A 160 0.08 -1.15 -14.52
N ALA A 161 1.14 -0.98 -13.72
CA ALA A 161 2.13 -2.04 -13.54
C ALA A 161 1.55 -3.21 -12.74
N PHE A 162 0.76 -2.95 -11.69
CA PHE A 162 0.05 -4.02 -10.99
C PHE A 162 -1.01 -4.70 -11.83
N ASN A 163 -1.81 -3.95 -12.60
CA ASN A 163 -2.83 -4.54 -13.46
C ASN A 163 -2.19 -5.44 -14.53
N ALA A 164 -1.09 -5.00 -15.14
CA ALA A 164 -0.31 -5.81 -16.08
C ALA A 164 0.29 -7.05 -15.40
N ALA A 165 0.78 -6.90 -14.16
CA ALA A 165 1.30 -8.01 -13.36
C ALA A 165 0.20 -9.04 -13.05
N GLU A 166 -0.96 -8.60 -12.57
CA GLU A 166 -2.12 -9.47 -12.32
C GLU A 166 -2.58 -10.20 -13.59
N GLU A 167 -2.62 -9.50 -14.72
CA GLU A 167 -3.00 -10.10 -16.01
C GLU A 167 -2.02 -11.22 -16.39
N LEU A 168 -0.70 -10.99 -16.29
CA LEU A 168 0.31 -12.02 -16.57
C LEU A 168 0.19 -13.22 -15.64
N VAL A 169 -0.04 -12.99 -14.34
CA VAL A 169 -0.26 -14.07 -13.36
C VAL A 169 -1.52 -14.86 -13.70
N HIS A 170 -2.60 -14.18 -14.08
CA HIS A 170 -3.84 -14.82 -14.47
C HIS A 170 -3.67 -15.69 -15.72
N GLN A 171 -3.05 -15.17 -16.77
CA GLN A 171 -2.74 -15.91 -17.99
C GLN A 171 -1.86 -17.13 -17.70
N TYR A 172 -0.82 -16.98 -16.87
CA TYR A 172 0.05 -18.09 -16.47
C TYR A 172 -0.73 -19.21 -15.76
N ASN A 173 -1.63 -18.86 -14.83
CA ASN A 173 -2.42 -19.83 -14.10
C ASN A 173 -3.42 -20.57 -15.00
N GLN A 174 -4.07 -19.87 -15.94
CA GLN A 174 -4.93 -20.48 -16.95
C GLN A 174 -4.17 -21.53 -17.77
N LEU A 175 -2.98 -21.19 -18.26
CA LEU A 175 -2.13 -22.12 -19.00
C LEU A 175 -1.65 -23.30 -18.15
N GLU A 176 -1.35 -23.07 -16.87
CA GLU A 176 -0.94 -24.12 -15.95
C GLU A 176 -2.07 -25.13 -15.70
N ASP A 177 -3.31 -24.66 -15.60
CA ASP A 177 -4.47 -25.53 -15.43
C ASP A 177 -4.80 -26.30 -16.72
N LEU A 178 -4.75 -25.64 -17.89
CA LEU A 178 -4.91 -26.31 -19.19
C LEU A 178 -3.84 -27.38 -19.42
N LYS A 179 -2.59 -27.10 -19.06
CA LYS A 179 -1.49 -28.06 -19.12
C LYS A 179 -1.73 -29.28 -18.24
N LYS A 180 -2.27 -29.09 -17.02
CA LYS A 180 -2.62 -30.21 -16.13
C LYS A 180 -3.72 -31.08 -16.75
N GLU A 181 -4.73 -30.48 -17.35
CA GLU A 181 -5.80 -31.19 -18.07
C GLU A 181 -5.23 -32.02 -19.22
N LYS A 182 -4.43 -31.42 -20.10
CA LYS A 182 -3.79 -32.11 -21.24
C LYS A 182 -2.85 -33.23 -20.80
N LYS A 183 -2.14 -33.06 -19.67
CA LYS A 183 -1.30 -34.12 -19.09
C LYS A 183 -2.13 -35.30 -18.57
N ARG A 184 -3.34 -35.07 -18.05
CA ARG A 184 -4.26 -36.15 -17.65
C ARG A 184 -4.76 -36.91 -18.88
N GLU A 185 -5.24 -36.20 -19.90
CA GLU A 185 -5.64 -36.81 -21.18
C GLU A 185 -4.51 -37.66 -21.79
N LEU A 186 -3.28 -37.14 -21.79
CA LEU A 186 -2.10 -37.85 -22.28
C LEU A 186 -1.83 -39.15 -21.48
N ALA A 187 -2.04 -39.12 -20.15
CA ALA A 187 -1.89 -40.29 -19.30
C ALA A 187 -2.95 -41.36 -19.63
N ASP A 188 -4.20 -40.93 -19.83
CA ASP A 188 -5.31 -41.82 -20.18
C ASP A 188 -5.07 -42.51 -21.53
N ILE A 189 -4.63 -41.77 -22.55
CA ILE A 189 -4.30 -42.34 -23.87
C ILE A 189 -3.13 -43.34 -23.76
N ARG A 190 -2.11 -43.02 -22.95
CA ARG A 190 -0.99 -43.95 -22.68
C ARG A 190 -1.45 -45.23 -22.00
N GLU A 191 -2.48 -45.16 -21.16
CA GLU A 191 -3.06 -46.35 -20.52
C GLU A 191 -3.87 -47.17 -21.53
N GLN A 192 -4.66 -46.52 -22.38
CA GLN A 192 -5.40 -47.19 -23.45
C GLN A 192 -4.47 -47.95 -24.40
N LEU A 193 -3.35 -47.35 -24.81
CA LEU A 193 -2.34 -47.98 -25.67
C LEU A 193 -1.69 -49.24 -25.08
N LYS A 194 -1.77 -49.47 -23.77
CA LYS A 194 -1.25 -50.69 -23.13
C LYS A 194 -2.22 -51.86 -23.19
N ARG A 195 -3.48 -51.64 -23.61
CA ARG A 195 -4.49 -52.69 -23.68
C ARG A 195 -4.21 -53.62 -24.87
N SER A 196 -4.43 -54.91 -24.66
CA SER A 196 -4.08 -55.96 -25.62
C SER A 196 -5.15 -56.23 -26.70
N ASP A 197 -6.31 -55.59 -26.59
CA ASP A 197 -7.53 -55.81 -27.40
C ASP A 197 -7.77 -54.73 -28.47
N LEU A 198 -6.77 -53.91 -28.78
CA LEU A 198 -6.87 -52.82 -29.75
C LEU A 198 -6.82 -53.31 -31.21
N THR A 199 -7.65 -52.72 -32.07
CA THR A 199 -7.51 -52.89 -33.52
C THR A 199 -6.33 -52.07 -34.06
N SER A 200 -5.85 -52.39 -35.27
CA SER A 200 -4.77 -51.62 -35.92
C SER A 200 -5.17 -50.16 -36.22
N GLU A 201 -6.45 -49.91 -36.45
CA GLU A 201 -6.98 -48.58 -36.73
C GLU A 201 -7.04 -47.75 -35.44
N ASP A 202 -7.57 -48.32 -34.36
CA ASP A 202 -7.60 -47.69 -33.03
C ASP A 202 -6.19 -47.34 -32.54
N HIS A 203 -5.24 -48.26 -32.72
CA HIS A 203 -3.85 -48.02 -32.32
C HIS A 203 -3.25 -46.82 -33.08
N SER A 204 -3.51 -46.72 -34.38
CA SER A 204 -3.02 -45.62 -35.20
C SER A 204 -3.62 -44.28 -34.76
N GLN A 205 -4.93 -44.24 -34.48
CA GLN A 205 -5.61 -43.03 -34.02
C GLN A 205 -5.11 -42.58 -32.64
N LEU A 206 -4.91 -43.50 -31.70
CA LEU A 206 -4.37 -43.16 -30.37
C LEU A 206 -2.94 -42.62 -30.44
N VAL A 207 -2.10 -43.14 -31.34
CA VAL A 207 -0.75 -42.62 -31.57
C VAL A 207 -0.79 -41.20 -32.14
N ILE A 208 -1.70 -40.91 -33.08
CA ILE A 208 -1.90 -39.56 -33.62
C ILE A 208 -2.32 -38.60 -32.50
N ASN A 209 -3.37 -38.93 -31.74
CA ASN A 209 -3.86 -38.11 -30.63
C ASN A 209 -2.77 -37.89 -29.57
N LEU A 210 -1.96 -38.92 -29.27
CA LEU A 210 -0.85 -38.82 -28.32
C LEU A 210 0.23 -37.84 -28.79
N ARG A 211 0.51 -37.79 -30.10
CA ARG A 211 1.45 -36.84 -30.69
C ARG A 211 0.89 -35.43 -30.62
N GLU A 212 -0.37 -35.23 -31.05
CA GLU A 212 -1.04 -33.93 -31.01
C GLU A 212 -1.09 -33.35 -29.59
N LEU A 213 -1.40 -34.17 -28.57
CA LEU A 213 -1.39 -33.72 -27.18
C LEU A 213 0.00 -33.35 -26.68
N LYS A 214 1.05 -34.08 -27.08
CA LYS A 214 2.44 -33.72 -26.73
C LYS A 214 2.84 -32.39 -27.35
N ASP A 215 2.51 -32.19 -28.62
CA ASP A 215 2.81 -30.95 -29.34
C ASP A 215 2.05 -29.77 -28.71
N SER A 216 0.77 -29.96 -28.35
CA SER A 216 -0.02 -28.97 -27.62
C SER A 216 0.57 -28.61 -26.25
N ILE A 217 1.02 -29.61 -25.47
CA ILE A 217 1.69 -29.36 -24.18
C ILE A 217 2.98 -28.56 -24.38
N ALA A 218 3.75 -28.85 -25.44
CA ALA A 218 4.98 -28.12 -25.74
C ALA A 218 4.70 -26.64 -26.07
N VAL A 219 3.66 -26.36 -26.86
CA VAL A 219 3.21 -24.98 -27.14
C VAL A 219 2.82 -24.25 -25.86
N ILE A 220 2.07 -24.90 -24.96
CA ILE A 220 1.69 -24.30 -23.68
C ILE A 220 2.94 -23.95 -22.83
N GLU A 221 3.95 -24.83 -22.78
CA GLU A 221 5.19 -24.54 -22.04
C GLU A 221 5.94 -23.34 -22.63
N GLU A 222 5.98 -23.21 -23.96
CA GLU A 222 6.59 -22.07 -24.64
C GLU A 222 5.85 -20.76 -24.32
N GLU A 223 4.51 -20.75 -24.41
CA GLU A 223 3.70 -19.59 -24.03
C GLU A 223 3.89 -19.19 -22.57
N LYS A 224 4.01 -20.16 -21.67
CA LYS A 224 4.30 -19.91 -20.25
C LYS A 224 5.67 -19.26 -20.05
N GLU A 225 6.70 -19.70 -20.78
CA GLU A 225 8.03 -19.07 -20.70
C GLU A 225 7.99 -17.62 -21.22
N ASN A 226 7.24 -17.36 -22.29
CA ASN A 226 7.03 -15.99 -22.80
C ASN A 226 6.35 -15.08 -21.75
N ILE A 227 5.36 -15.59 -21.01
CA ILE A 227 4.73 -14.86 -19.89
C ILE A 227 5.73 -14.61 -18.76
N LEU A 228 6.55 -15.61 -18.41
CA LEU A 228 7.58 -15.46 -17.37
C LEU A 228 8.63 -14.42 -17.75
N GLU A 229 9.03 -14.34 -19.02
CA GLU A 229 9.95 -13.31 -19.50
C GLU A 229 9.35 -11.91 -19.39
N ARG A 230 8.11 -11.73 -19.85
CA ARG A 230 7.35 -10.48 -19.67
C ARG A 230 7.24 -10.08 -18.19
N TRP A 231 6.98 -11.05 -17.31
CA TRP A 231 6.94 -10.83 -15.86
C TRP A 231 8.30 -10.37 -15.31
N ARG A 232 9.41 -10.99 -15.74
CA ARG A 232 10.76 -10.60 -15.33
C ARG A 232 11.06 -9.16 -15.76
N GLU A 233 10.71 -8.76 -16.97
CA GLU A 233 10.89 -7.39 -17.45
C GLU A 233 10.04 -6.38 -16.69
N LEU A 234 8.76 -6.67 -16.47
CA LEU A 234 7.87 -5.83 -15.69
C LEU A 234 8.40 -5.65 -14.25
N LYS A 235 8.85 -6.74 -13.62
CA LYS A 235 9.37 -6.75 -12.26
C LYS A 235 10.63 -5.87 -12.11
N LYS A 236 11.48 -5.75 -13.13
CA LYS A 236 12.66 -4.86 -13.09
C LYS A 236 12.27 -3.38 -12.97
N GLN A 237 11.09 -3.01 -13.47
CA GLN A 237 10.60 -1.64 -13.47
C GLN A 237 9.76 -1.30 -12.22
N MET A 238 9.34 -2.32 -11.46
CA MET A 238 8.56 -2.12 -10.24
C MET A 238 9.47 -1.80 -9.04
N PRO A 239 9.05 -0.91 -8.14
CA PRO A 239 9.77 -0.68 -6.89
C PRO A 239 9.79 -1.95 -6.03
N LYS A 240 10.82 -2.10 -5.19
CA LYS A 240 10.98 -3.26 -4.28
C LYS A 240 9.75 -3.49 -3.39
N PHE A 241 9.07 -2.41 -3.02
CA PHE A 241 7.80 -2.45 -2.31
C PHE A 241 6.96 -1.23 -2.68
N PHE A 242 5.66 -1.44 -2.76
CA PHE A 242 4.69 -0.35 -2.90
C PHE A 242 4.28 0.11 -1.50
N PRO A 243 4.62 1.34 -1.10
CA PRO A 243 4.12 1.89 0.14
C PRO A 243 2.61 2.14 -0.01
N SER A 244 1.88 2.07 1.10
CA SER A 244 0.46 2.45 1.11
C SER A 244 0.32 3.90 1.57
N ILE A 245 -0.73 4.58 1.10
CA ILE A 245 -1.11 5.90 1.58
C ILE A 245 -2.42 5.74 2.36
N MET A 246 -2.42 6.07 3.64
CA MET A 246 -3.63 6.12 4.47
C MET A 246 -3.98 7.57 4.77
N LEU A 247 -5.26 7.92 4.61
CA LEU A 247 -5.79 9.24 4.92
C LEU A 247 -6.93 9.12 5.93
N LEU A 248 -6.79 9.75 7.09
CA LEU A 248 -7.85 9.96 8.06
C LEU A 248 -8.35 11.40 7.91
N ASP A 249 -9.49 11.57 7.27
CA ASP A 249 -10.04 12.90 6.96
C ASP A 249 -10.94 13.36 8.10
N GLU A 250 -10.80 14.61 8.56
CA GLU A 250 -11.60 15.22 9.64
C GLU A 250 -11.49 14.48 10.98
N ILE A 251 -10.26 14.22 11.41
CA ILE A 251 -9.95 13.39 12.59
C ILE A 251 -10.61 13.87 13.90
N GLU A 252 -10.94 15.16 13.99
CA GLU A 252 -11.65 15.75 15.14
C GLU A 252 -13.08 15.26 15.29
N GLU A 253 -13.71 14.74 14.23
CA GLU A 253 -15.08 14.23 14.27
C GLU A 253 -15.14 12.79 14.81
N ALA A 254 -14.02 12.06 14.86
CA ALA A 254 -14.01 10.68 15.36
C ALA A 254 -14.08 10.59 16.90
N ASP A 255 -14.61 9.48 17.39
CA ASP A 255 -14.56 9.13 18.81
C ASP A 255 -13.11 8.98 19.31
N ARG A 256 -12.90 9.31 20.59
CA ARG A 256 -11.57 9.24 21.23
C ARG A 256 -10.96 7.84 21.21
N SER A 257 -11.75 6.78 21.12
CA SER A 257 -11.22 5.41 20.98
C SER A 257 -10.37 5.22 19.72
N LEU A 258 -10.60 6.01 18.65
CA LEU A 258 -9.76 6.00 17.45
C LEU A 258 -8.33 6.44 17.76
N ILE A 259 -8.14 7.41 18.66
CA ILE A 259 -6.81 7.88 19.08
C ILE A 259 -6.00 6.73 19.67
N GLY A 260 -6.63 5.83 20.44
CA GLY A 260 -5.96 4.64 20.98
C GLY A 260 -5.47 3.68 19.89
N ILE A 261 -6.20 3.56 18.78
CA ILE A 261 -5.76 2.80 17.60
C ILE A 261 -4.56 3.49 16.94
N LEU A 262 -4.64 4.81 16.77
CA LEU A 262 -3.58 5.58 16.13
C LEU A 262 -2.28 5.55 16.92
N LEU A 263 -2.34 5.67 18.25
CA LEU A 263 -1.15 5.54 19.11
C LEU A 263 -0.48 4.18 18.92
N GLN A 264 -1.26 3.08 18.95
CA GLN A 264 -0.72 1.75 18.68
C GLN A 264 -0.06 1.64 17.31
N VAL A 265 -0.71 2.18 16.26
CA VAL A 265 -0.16 2.18 14.89
C VAL A 265 1.10 3.05 14.79
N MET A 266 1.17 4.17 15.51
CA MET A 266 2.31 5.08 15.52
C MET A 266 3.52 4.49 16.24
N ASP A 267 3.29 3.74 17.32
CA ASP A 267 4.34 3.19 18.18
C ASP A 267 4.89 1.86 17.67
N GLU A 268 4.02 0.96 17.18
CA GLU A 268 4.39 -0.41 16.80
C GLU A 268 4.26 -0.70 15.29
N ALA A 269 3.71 0.24 14.52
CA ALA A 269 3.34 0.02 13.11
C ALA A 269 2.51 -1.25 12.88
N ARG A 270 1.76 -1.69 13.89
CA ARG A 270 1.00 -2.94 13.87
C ARG A 270 -0.35 -2.73 14.52
N LEU A 271 -1.36 -3.36 13.94
CA LEU A 271 -2.69 -3.41 14.51
C LEU A 271 -3.22 -4.83 14.42
N THR A 272 -3.57 -5.40 15.57
CA THR A 272 -4.27 -6.68 15.58
C THR A 272 -5.74 -6.46 15.24
N VAL A 273 -6.20 -7.12 14.19
CA VAL A 273 -7.58 -7.06 13.71
C VAL A 273 -8.21 -8.46 13.70
N SER A 274 -9.53 -8.52 13.92
CA SER A 274 -10.33 -9.72 13.87
C SER A 274 -10.96 -9.85 12.49
N THR A 275 -10.65 -10.92 11.78
CA THR A 275 -11.23 -11.24 10.46
C THR A 275 -12.18 -12.43 10.60
N PRO A 276 -13.32 -12.45 9.91
CA PRO A 276 -14.26 -13.57 9.95
C PRO A 276 -13.62 -14.89 9.47
N LYS A 277 -12.77 -14.81 8.43
CA LYS A 277 -12.19 -16.00 7.77
C LYS A 277 -10.91 -16.51 8.42
N LYS A 278 -10.06 -15.62 8.94
CA LYS A 278 -8.71 -15.97 9.43
C LYS A 278 -8.55 -15.77 10.94
N GLY A 279 -9.60 -15.34 11.64
CA GLY A 279 -9.53 -14.99 13.06
C GLY A 279 -8.67 -13.75 13.28
N ARG A 280 -7.87 -13.73 14.35
CA ARG A 280 -6.97 -12.60 14.65
C ARG A 280 -5.79 -12.57 13.68
N THR A 281 -5.63 -11.46 13.00
CA THR A 281 -4.51 -11.18 12.07
C THR A 281 -3.87 -9.84 12.43
N VAL A 282 -2.69 -9.56 11.88
CA VAL A 282 -1.96 -8.31 12.13
C VAL A 282 -1.86 -7.53 10.82
N THR A 283 -2.43 -6.33 10.82
CA THR A 283 -2.20 -5.32 9.78
C THR A 283 -0.92 -4.57 10.10
N ARG A 284 -0.04 -4.41 9.10
CA ARG A 284 1.27 -3.73 9.25
C ARG A 284 1.28 -2.39 8.53
N PHE A 285 1.81 -1.37 9.19
CA PHE A 285 1.86 0.01 8.71
C PHE A 285 3.29 0.52 8.47
N HIS A 286 4.31 -0.32 8.65
CA HIS A 286 5.74 0.06 8.49
C HIS A 286 6.12 0.58 7.10
N ARG A 287 5.27 0.35 6.09
CA ARG A 287 5.42 0.86 4.72
C ARG A 287 4.26 1.78 4.34
N THR A 288 3.71 2.49 5.32
CA THR A 288 2.53 3.34 5.12
C THR A 288 2.87 4.80 5.40
N PHE A 289 2.55 5.66 4.45
CA PHE A 289 2.42 7.10 4.68
C PHE A 289 1.05 7.35 5.31
N ILE A 290 1.01 7.89 6.53
CA ILE A 290 -0.23 8.19 7.23
C ILE A 290 -0.43 9.70 7.23
N PHE A 291 -1.54 10.14 6.65
CA PHE A 291 -1.98 11.52 6.64
C PHE A 291 -3.27 11.65 7.46
N MET A 292 -3.35 12.71 8.24
CA MET A 292 -4.53 13.11 8.98
C MET A 292 -4.89 14.54 8.58
N THR A 293 -6.17 14.85 8.45
CA THR A 293 -6.62 16.24 8.28
C THR A 293 -7.47 16.62 9.48
N SER A 294 -7.35 17.88 9.89
CA SER A 294 -8.22 18.43 10.91
C SER A 294 -8.56 19.89 10.66
N ASN A 295 -9.83 20.24 10.80
CA ASN A 295 -10.35 21.61 10.69
C ASN A 295 -10.23 22.39 12.01
N VAL A 296 -9.63 21.79 13.05
CA VAL A 296 -9.34 22.43 14.34
C VAL A 296 -8.31 23.55 14.14
N GLY A 297 -8.57 24.71 14.75
CA GLY A 297 -7.75 25.93 14.63
C GLY A 297 -8.49 27.18 14.13
N MET A 298 -9.82 27.11 13.93
CA MET A 298 -10.65 28.22 13.44
C MET A 298 -11.46 28.95 14.53
N ARG A 299 -11.28 28.64 15.82
CA ARG A 299 -11.85 29.47 16.90
C ARG A 299 -10.81 30.50 17.31
N GLU A 300 -11.04 31.74 16.86
CA GLU A 300 -10.28 32.98 17.10
C GLU A 300 -9.12 33.28 16.13
N ILE A 301 -9.47 33.75 14.93
CA ILE A 301 -8.88 34.94 14.28
C ILE A 301 -10.04 35.78 13.74
#